data_AF-A0A9N9JJU9-F1
#
_entry.id   AF-A0A9N9JJU9-F1
#
_cell.length_a   1.000
_cell.length_b   1.000
_cell.length_c   1.000
_cell.angle_alpha   90.00
_cell.angle_beta   90.00
_cell.angle_gamma   90.00
#
_symmetry.space_group_name_H-M   'P 1'
#
loop_
_entity.id
_entity.type
_entity.pdbx_description
1 polymer ?
#
loop_
_entity_poly.entity_id
_entity_poly.type
_entity_poly.pdbx_seq_one_letter_code
_entity_poly.pdbx_strand_id
1 'polypeptide(L)'
;SVKLFMDGALGSWGAALLEPYSDEPTKQGFLISNPKNLPSVINQWMEKGFQVNTHCIGDRANHIIIDVYEKCFQDYVKSQPNNGNLTDEELSEEVKKLAEKLRFRIEHAQILTLDDIKRVGELNIIPSMQPTH
;
A
#
# COMPACT_ATOMS: atom_id res chain seq x y z
N SER A 1 8.03 1.91 -13.85
CA SER A 1 7.02 1.83 -12.76
C SER A 1 5.63 2.00 -13.36
N VAL A 2 4.58 1.70 -12.58
CA VAL A 2 3.18 2.00 -12.90
C VAL A 2 2.56 2.83 -11.78
N LYS A 3 1.52 3.60 -12.10
CA LYS A 3 0.81 4.46 -11.14
C LYS A 3 -0.60 3.93 -10.90
N LEU A 4 -0.96 3.74 -9.64
CA LEU A 4 -2.31 3.45 -9.18
C LEU A 4 -2.82 4.59 -8.29
N PHE A 5 -4.14 4.63 -8.07
CA PHE A 5 -4.79 5.63 -7.23
C PHE A 5 -5.75 4.97 -6.24
N MET A 6 -5.56 5.24 -4.95
CA MET A 6 -6.40 4.69 -3.90
C MET A 6 -7.53 5.64 -3.53
N ASP A 7 -7.26 6.94 -3.45
CA ASP A 7 -8.22 7.97 -3.03
C ASP A 7 -8.02 9.32 -3.75
N GLY A 8 -8.84 10.30 -3.40
CA GLY A 8 -8.76 11.67 -3.92
C GLY A 8 -7.77 12.56 -3.15
N ALA A 9 -8.10 13.84 -3.05
CA ALA A 9 -7.30 14.85 -2.33
C ALA A 9 -8.03 15.35 -1.06
N LEU A 10 -7.26 15.84 -0.08
CA LEU A 10 -7.82 16.42 1.16
C LEU A 10 -8.71 17.63 0.89
N GLY A 11 -8.25 18.60 0.09
CA GLY A 11 -8.97 19.86 -0.15
C GLY A 11 -10.31 19.71 -0.88
N SER A 12 -10.58 18.55 -1.49
CA SER A 12 -11.87 18.22 -2.12
C SER A 12 -12.70 17.23 -1.30
N TRP A 13 -12.27 16.93 -0.06
CA TRP A 13 -12.81 15.85 0.77
C TRP A 13 -12.82 14.49 0.08
N GLY A 14 -11.86 14.26 -0.82
CA GLY A 14 -11.74 13.03 -1.60
C GLY A 14 -10.79 12.00 -1.00
N ALA A 15 -9.85 12.43 -0.15
CA ALA A 15 -8.95 11.51 0.54
C ALA A 15 -9.75 10.63 1.52
N ALA A 16 -9.52 9.32 1.49
CA ALA A 16 -10.36 8.37 2.22
C ALA A 16 -9.87 8.25 3.67
N LEU A 17 -10.68 8.73 4.60
CA LEU A 17 -10.34 8.77 6.03
C LEU A 17 -10.96 7.61 6.82
N LEU A 18 -10.39 7.26 7.98
CA LEU A 18 -11.00 6.33 8.94
C LEU A 18 -12.13 6.99 9.72
N GLU A 19 -12.03 8.29 9.99
CA GLU A 19 -13.06 9.10 10.65
C GLU A 19 -13.53 10.23 9.72
N PRO A 20 -14.73 10.80 9.92
CA PRO A 20 -15.19 11.94 9.11
C PRO A 20 -14.24 13.13 9.17
N TYR A 21 -14.27 13.97 8.13
CA TYR A 21 -13.51 15.22 8.10
C TYR A 21 -13.98 16.15 9.21
N SER A 22 -13.03 16.80 9.89
CA SER A 22 -13.34 17.69 11.02
C SER A 22 -14.08 18.97 10.59
N ASP A 23 -13.84 19.44 9.37
CA ASP A 23 -14.46 20.63 8.77
C ASP A 23 -15.70 20.30 7.91
N GLU A 24 -15.92 19.02 7.60
CA GLU A 24 -17.08 18.51 6.86
C GLU A 24 -17.49 17.13 7.39
N PRO A 25 -18.21 17.07 8.53
CA PRO A 25 -18.52 15.82 9.23
C PRO A 25 -19.41 14.85 8.45
N THR A 26 -20.01 15.29 7.33
CA THR A 26 -20.81 14.42 6.46
C THR A 26 -19.96 13.63 5.46
N LYS A 27 -18.67 13.94 5.33
CA LYS A 27 -17.76 13.30 4.39
C LYS A 27 -16.66 12.53 5.10
N GLN A 28 -16.23 11.45 4.44
CA GLN A 28 -15.12 10.58 4.87
C GLN A 28 -14.22 10.21 3.67
N GLY A 29 -14.39 10.91 2.54
CA GLY A 29 -13.78 10.58 1.26
C GLY A 29 -14.23 9.26 0.67
N PHE A 30 -13.55 8.83 -0.39
CA PHE A 30 -13.92 7.65 -1.17
C PHE A 30 -12.69 6.95 -1.74
N LEU A 31 -12.84 5.65 -1.98
CA LEU A 31 -11.83 4.87 -2.67
C LEU A 31 -12.05 4.99 -4.18
N ILE A 32 -11.00 5.34 -4.92
CA ILE A 32 -11.01 5.33 -6.39
C ILE A 32 -10.87 3.90 -6.90
N SER A 33 -9.95 3.12 -6.31
CA SER A 33 -9.74 1.73 -6.66
C SER A 33 -10.51 0.80 -5.73
N ASN A 34 -11.14 -0.24 -6.30
CA ASN A 34 -11.76 -1.30 -5.51
C ASN A 34 -10.68 -2.22 -4.92
N PRO A 35 -10.55 -2.32 -3.57
CA PRO A 35 -9.51 -3.13 -2.93
C PRO A 35 -9.53 -4.59 -3.37
N LYS A 36 -10.70 -5.15 -3.69
CA LYS A 36 -10.85 -6.55 -4.12
C LYS A 36 -10.15 -6.85 -5.44
N ASN A 37 -9.99 -5.85 -6.30
CA ASN A 37 -9.39 -6.01 -7.63
C ASN A 37 -7.89 -5.71 -7.64
N LEU A 38 -7.40 -4.96 -6.65
CA LEU A 38 -6.01 -4.51 -6.59
C LEU A 38 -4.98 -5.65 -6.58
N PRO A 39 -5.15 -6.75 -5.81
CA PRO A 39 -4.16 -7.84 -5.81
C PRO A 39 -3.89 -8.40 -7.20
N SER A 40 -4.93 -8.60 -8.01
CA SER A 40 -4.77 -9.11 -9.38
C SER A 40 -3.95 -8.14 -10.26
N VAL A 41 -4.20 -6.84 -10.15
CA VAL A 41 -3.47 -5.82 -10.93
C VAL A 41 -2.03 -5.69 -10.46
N ILE A 42 -1.82 -5.67 -9.15
CA ILE A 42 -0.49 -5.54 -8.54
C ILE A 42 0.38 -6.75 -8.86
N ASN A 43 -0.14 -7.97 -8.73
CA ASN A 43 0.59 -9.20 -9.05
C ASN A 43 1.04 -9.20 -10.53
N GLN A 44 0.17 -8.81 -11.47
CA GLN A 44 0.53 -8.72 -12.88
C GLN A 44 1.71 -7.78 -13.15
N TRP A 45 1.81 -6.65 -12.44
CA TRP A 45 2.91 -5.70 -12.59
C TRP A 45 4.17 -6.16 -11.87
N MET A 46 4.00 -6.74 -10.68
CA MET A 46 5.07 -7.31 -9.87
C MET A 46 5.80 -8.43 -10.61
N GLU A 47 5.05 -9.37 -11.22
CA GLU A 47 5.60 -10.47 -12.03
C GLU A 47 6.38 -9.96 -13.24
N LYS A 48 5.97 -8.83 -13.81
CA LYS A 48 6.67 -8.16 -14.91
C LYS A 48 7.86 -7.31 -14.44
N GLY A 49 8.16 -7.29 -13.13
CA GLY A 49 9.26 -6.52 -12.55
C GLY A 49 9.02 -5.01 -12.49
N PHE A 50 7.77 -4.55 -12.63
CA PHE A 50 7.45 -3.13 -12.50
C PHE A 50 7.28 -2.75 -11.04
N GLN A 51 7.93 -1.66 -10.65
CA GLN A 51 7.64 -0.95 -9.42
C GLN A 51 6.22 -0.37 -9.47
N VAL A 52 5.39 -0.66 -8.47
CA VAL A 52 4.05 -0.08 -8.31
C VAL A 52 4.10 1.11 -7.36
N ASN A 53 3.56 2.24 -7.82
CA ASN A 53 3.48 3.49 -7.07
C ASN A 53 1.99 3.82 -6.88
N THR A 54 1.48 3.87 -5.66
CA THR A 54 0.05 4.12 -5.40
C THR A 54 -0.14 5.45 -4.71
N HIS A 55 -1.02 6.30 -5.26
CA HIS A 55 -1.48 7.52 -4.60
C HIS A 55 -2.36 7.18 -3.40
N CYS A 56 -1.96 7.60 -2.20
CA CYS A 56 -2.76 7.52 -0.98
C CYS A 56 -2.55 8.76 -0.11
N ILE A 57 -3.62 9.49 0.18
CA ILE A 57 -3.56 10.64 1.09
C ILE A 57 -4.16 10.30 2.46
N GLY A 58 -5.37 9.75 2.50
CA GLY A 58 -6.08 9.46 3.74
C GLY A 58 -5.59 8.19 4.44
N ASP A 59 -5.75 8.13 5.77
CA ASP A 59 -5.33 7.00 6.60
C ASP A 59 -6.02 5.69 6.20
N ARG A 60 -7.33 5.72 5.91
CA ARG A 60 -8.04 4.53 5.41
C ARG A 60 -7.48 4.05 4.07
N ALA A 61 -7.12 4.96 3.17
CA ALA A 61 -6.50 4.58 1.89
C ALA A 61 -5.11 3.96 2.08
N ASN A 62 -4.29 4.56 2.95
CA ASN A 62 -2.97 4.06 3.31
C ASN A 62 -3.05 2.66 3.94
N HIS A 63 -3.89 2.49 4.95
CA HIS A 63 -4.07 1.21 5.64
C HIS A 63 -4.40 0.07 4.66
N ILE A 64 -5.37 0.31 3.77
CA ILE A 64 -5.79 -0.70 2.78
C ILE A 64 -4.67 -1.03 1.79
N ILE A 65 -3.92 -0.05 1.27
CA ILE A 65 -2.87 -0.36 0.30
C ILE A 65 -1.71 -1.12 0.95
N ILE A 66 -1.42 -0.85 2.24
CA ILE A 66 -0.40 -1.58 3.00
C ILE A 66 -0.83 -3.04 3.15
N ASP A 67 -2.07 -3.31 3.55
CA ASP A 67 -2.62 -4.67 3.62
C ASP A 67 -2.53 -5.40 2.27
N VAL A 68 -2.88 -4.70 1.20
CA VAL A 68 -2.86 -5.27 -0.16
C VAL A 68 -1.43 -5.59 -0.59
N TYR A 69 -0.47 -4.68 -0.38
CA TYR A 69 0.94 -4.91 -0.71
C TYR A 69 1.51 -6.08 0.09
N GLU A 70 1.30 -6.10 1.41
CA GLU A 70 1.73 -7.19 2.28
C GLU A 70 1.20 -8.54 1.78
N LYS A 71 -0.10 -8.60 1.49
CA LYS A 71 -0.72 -9.82 0.96
C LYS A 71 -0.10 -10.23 -0.38
N CYS A 72 0.09 -9.29 -1.31
CA CYS A 72 0.68 -9.59 -2.62
C CYS A 72 2.11 -10.12 -2.47
N PHE A 73 2.92 -9.53 -1.59
CA PHE A 73 4.27 -10.00 -1.34
C PHE A 73 4.28 -11.40 -0.75
N GLN A 74 3.46 -11.66 0.27
CA GLN A 74 3.35 -12.98 0.90
C GLN A 74 2.88 -14.04 -0.11
N ASP A 75 1.84 -13.74 -0.89
CA ASP A 75 1.31 -14.66 -1.92
C ASP A 75 2.38 -14.96 -2.98
N TYR A 76 3.11 -13.93 -3.43
CA TYR A 76 4.18 -14.10 -4.43
C TYR A 76 5.31 -14.97 -3.88
N VAL A 77 5.77 -14.71 -2.66
CA VAL A 77 6.82 -15.52 -1.99
C VAL A 77 6.37 -16.96 -1.87
N LYS A 78 5.15 -17.23 -1.39
CA LYS A 78 4.60 -18.58 -1.22
C LYS A 78 4.42 -19.33 -2.54
N SER A 79 4.21 -18.62 -3.64
CA SER A 79 4.06 -19.23 -4.97
C SER A 79 5.38 -19.72 -5.59
N GLN A 80 6.54 -19.37 -5.02
CA GLN A 80 7.84 -19.76 -5.57
C GLN A 80 8.14 -21.25 -5.30
N PRO A 81 8.81 -21.97 -6.23
CA PRO A 81 8.98 -23.43 -6.18
C PRO A 81 9.59 -24.02 -4.89
N ASN A 82 10.35 -23.22 -4.12
CA ASN A 82 11.07 -23.68 -2.93
C ASN A 82 10.49 -23.13 -1.61
N ASN A 83 9.34 -22.45 -1.65
CA ASN A 83 8.81 -21.68 -0.51
C ASN A 83 7.51 -22.26 0.08
N GLY A 84 7.18 -23.52 -0.22
CA GLY A 84 5.89 -24.13 0.13
C GLY A 84 5.64 -24.35 1.64
N ASN A 85 6.69 -24.40 2.47
CA ASN A 85 6.61 -24.68 3.91
C ASN A 85 7.51 -23.74 4.75
N LEU A 86 7.50 -22.44 4.45
CA LEU A 86 8.24 -21.46 5.26
C LEU A 86 7.60 -21.29 6.64
N THR A 87 8.42 -21.11 7.69
CA THR A 87 7.92 -20.55 8.96
C THR A 87 7.52 -19.09 8.79
N ASP A 88 6.83 -18.51 9.77
CA ASP A 88 6.43 -17.10 9.72
C ASP A 88 7.66 -16.17 9.68
N GLU A 89 8.74 -16.52 10.38
CA GLU A 89 10.00 -15.79 10.34
C GLU A 89 10.67 -15.87 8.98
N GLU A 90 10.73 -17.06 8.37
CA GLU A 90 11.32 -17.25 7.03
C GLU A 90 10.51 -16.51 5.96
N LEU A 91 9.18 -16.56 6.05
CA LEU A 91 8.28 -15.82 5.17
C LEU A 91 8.51 -14.31 5.29
N SER A 92 8.63 -13.79 6.52
CA SER A 92 8.88 -12.37 6.76
C SER A 92 10.19 -11.90 6.12
N GLU A 93 11.27 -12.68 6.25
CA GLU A 93 12.56 -12.36 5.65
C GLU A 93 12.55 -12.41 4.11
N GLU A 94 11.87 -13.39 3.51
CA GLU A 94 11.73 -13.46 2.06
C GLU A 94 10.84 -12.32 1.50
N VAL A 95 9.78 -11.94 2.23
CA VAL A 95 8.95 -10.78 1.90
C VAL A 95 9.77 -9.49 1.92
N LYS A 96 10.62 -9.28 2.94
CA LYS A 96 11.50 -8.10 3.02
C LYS A 96 12.47 -8.04 1.84
N LYS A 97 13.13 -9.16 1.50
CA LYS A 97 14.05 -9.25 0.34
C LYS A 97 13.33 -8.92 -0.98
N LEU A 98 12.12 -9.45 -1.16
CA LEU A 98 11.30 -9.15 -2.32
C LEU A 98 10.96 -7.66 -2.37
N ALA A 99 10.47 -7.09 -1.28
CA ALA A 99 10.07 -5.69 -1.21
C ALA A 99 11.24 -4.73 -1.47
N GLU A 100 12.44 -5.02 -0.95
CA GLU A 100 13.67 -4.26 -1.22
C GLU A 100 14.01 -4.21 -2.71
N LYS A 101 13.81 -5.33 -3.41
CA LYS A 101 14.03 -5.43 -4.86
C LYS A 101 12.97 -4.68 -5.66
N LEU A 102 11.69 -4.82 -5.28
CA LEU A 102 10.56 -4.22 -5.99
C LEU A 102 10.44 -2.70 -5.77
N ARG A 103 10.85 -2.23 -4.59
CA ARG A 103 10.85 -0.81 -4.18
C ARG A 103 9.47 -0.14 -4.31
N PHE A 104 8.38 -0.84 -4.00
CA PHE A 104 7.03 -0.28 -4.12
C PHE A 104 6.89 1.01 -3.31
N ARG A 105 6.03 1.91 -3.80
CA ARG A 105 5.82 3.23 -3.22
C ARG A 105 4.37 3.49 -2.86
N ILE A 106 4.22 4.26 -1.79
CA ILE A 106 3.02 5.02 -1.51
C ILE A 106 3.37 6.48 -1.75
N GLU A 107 2.68 7.10 -2.71
CA GLU A 107 2.83 8.51 -3.04
C GLU A 107 1.92 9.35 -2.14
N HIS A 108 2.40 10.53 -1.74
CA HIS A 108 1.85 11.41 -0.71
C HIS A 108 2.03 10.85 0.70
N ALA A 109 1.44 9.68 1.00
CA ALA A 109 1.56 9.03 2.30
C ALA A 109 1.29 10.00 3.47
N GLN A 110 0.31 10.88 3.30
CA GLN A 110 0.19 12.12 4.07
C GLN A 110 -0.43 11.90 5.46
N ILE A 111 -1.48 11.09 5.56
CA ILE A 111 -2.11 10.72 6.83
C ILE A 111 -1.96 9.22 7.01
N LEU A 112 -1.23 8.83 8.05
CA LEU A 112 -0.94 7.45 8.43
C LEU A 112 -1.20 7.27 9.92
N THR A 113 -1.70 6.11 10.31
CA THR A 113 -1.70 5.74 11.73
C THR A 113 -0.29 5.37 12.19
N LEU A 114 -0.03 5.36 13.49
CA LEU A 114 1.27 4.93 14.04
C LEU A 114 1.60 3.48 13.68
N ASP A 115 0.58 2.62 13.62
CA ASP A 115 0.75 1.22 13.22
C ASP A 115 1.13 1.13 11.74
N ASP A 116 0.47 1.90 10.86
CA ASP A 116 0.79 1.92 9.44
C ASP A 116 2.21 2.43 9.18
N ILE A 117 2.69 3.44 9.92
CA ILE A 117 4.09 3.91 9.81
C ILE A 117 5.06 2.77 10.11
N LYS A 118 4.79 1.98 11.16
CA LYS A 118 5.61 0.83 11.55
C LYS A 118 5.61 -0.23 10.44
N ARG A 119 4.42 -0.59 9.95
CA ARG A 119 4.24 -1.60 8.89
C ARG A 119 4.91 -1.20 7.58
N VAL A 120 4.82 0.07 7.18
CA VAL A 120 5.53 0.60 6.01
C VAL A 120 7.04 0.35 6.11
N GLY A 121 7.63 0.59 7.28
CA GLY A 121 9.04 0.31 7.54
C GLY A 121 9.37 -1.19 7.51
N GLU A 122 8.57 -2.02 8.19
CA GLU A 122 8.78 -3.47 8.25
C GLU A 122 8.66 -4.15 6.88
N LEU A 123 7.79 -3.62 6.01
CA LEU A 123 7.56 -4.13 4.66
C LEU A 123 8.48 -3.49 3.60
N ASN A 124 9.43 -2.63 3.98
CA ASN A 124 10.31 -1.91 3.05
C ASN A 124 9.55 -1.14 1.95
N ILE A 125 8.34 -0.66 2.26
CA ILE A 125 7.55 0.20 1.36
C ILE A 125 8.13 1.62 1.45
N ILE A 126 8.30 2.30 0.32
CA ILE A 126 8.85 3.65 0.29
C ILE A 126 7.72 4.69 0.39
N PRO A 127 7.61 5.46 1.48
CA PRO A 127 6.73 6.62 1.53
C PRO A 127 7.35 7.78 0.75
N SER A 128 6.73 8.16 -0.36
CA SER A 128 7.14 9.24 -1.26
C SER A 128 6.33 10.50 -0.94
N MET A 129 6.84 11.28 0.01
CA MET A 129 6.17 12.46 0.58
C MET A 129 6.61 13.76 -0.10
N GLN A 130 5.71 14.75 -0.20
CA GLN A 130 6.02 16.09 -0.69
C GLN A 130 5.84 17.12 0.45
N PRO A 131 6.93 17.68 1.00
CA PRO A 131 6.90 18.48 2.24
C PRO A 131 6.08 19.78 2.18
N THR A 132 5.75 20.26 0.98
CA THR A 132 5.09 21.56 0.77
C THR A 132 3.57 21.46 0.61
N HIS A 133 2.98 20.29 0.90
CA HIS A 133 1.52 20.09 0.87
C HIS A 133 0.79 20.83 1.99
#